data_AF-A0A914M6X9-F1
#
_entry.id   AF-A0A914M6X9-F1
#
_cell.length_a   1.000
_cell.length_b   1.000
_cell.length_c   1.000
_cell.angle_alpha   90.00
_cell.angle_beta   90.00
_cell.angle_gamma   90.00
#
_symmetry.space_group_name_H-M   'P 1'
#
loop_
_entity.id
_entity.type
_entity.pdbx_description
1 polymer ?
#
loop_
_entity_poly.entity_id
_entity_poly.type
_entity_poly.pdbx_seq_one_letter_code
_entity_poly.pdbx_strand_id
1 'polypeptide(L)'
;MLFNFDVNLRTGSRQQPSWSVDSSLAEIASLQLEFRDLARLVENDTYETLSFRVSEHIHDQPCNKQFGLCPMFISPTDGRFREPGTLTFGARADSYYEYLLKQWLQTGKTIDWLEKDYRRAMDSMQNKLWKGTVSGKLYFVGEQTTESTNSLIKFSPKMDHLVCFLAGTLALGTQHGMPSIHLEIAKNLSQTCQAMYENPTGLGPEIAWFNIVENEENKKTTDNEESKLPPDLYIKSMDAHSLLRPEAFEAWFYLHRITGDSIYKEWGWNAFKAIEQYAKVESGGYSSVQNVKRIPVHLKDMMESFFLGESLKYLYLLFADDQQNNPDIPLDKWIFNTEAHPLPVRTH
;
A
#
# COMPACT_ATOMS: atom_id res chain seq x y z
N MET A 1 22.28 11.66 14.41
CA MET A 1 20.81 11.58 14.47
C MET A 1 20.32 11.72 13.06
N LEU A 2 19.82 10.62 12.50
CA LEU A 2 19.63 10.43 11.07
C LEU A 2 18.24 10.86 10.62
N PHE A 3 17.15 10.49 11.30
CA PHE A 3 15.76 10.78 10.84
C PHE A 3 14.80 10.96 12.02
N ASN A 4 14.10 12.09 12.20
CA ASN A 4 13.10 12.26 13.29
C ASN A 4 11.68 12.38 12.73
N PHE A 5 10.66 11.92 13.49
CA PHE A 5 9.25 12.02 13.10
C PHE A 5 8.76 13.45 12.97
N ASP A 6 8.96 14.23 14.03
CA ASP A 6 8.29 15.52 14.16
C ASP A 6 9.30 16.66 14.02
N VAL A 7 8.92 17.66 13.24
CA VAL A 7 9.63 18.94 13.15
C VAL A 7 8.68 20.09 13.45
N ASN A 8 9.08 20.97 14.37
CA ASN A 8 8.38 22.22 14.58
C ASN A 8 8.81 23.20 13.48
N LEU A 9 7.90 23.53 12.55
CA LEU A 9 8.21 24.39 11.40
C LEU A 9 8.65 25.81 11.78
N ARG A 10 8.27 26.30 12.96
CA ARG A 10 8.65 27.65 13.44
C ARG A 10 10.05 27.67 14.05
N THR A 11 10.38 26.66 14.87
CA THR A 11 11.64 26.66 15.64
C THR A 11 12.73 25.77 15.02
N GLY A 12 12.37 24.89 14.09
CA GLY A 12 13.23 23.84 13.56
C GLY A 12 13.56 22.73 14.57
N SER A 13 12.96 22.76 15.76
CA SER A 13 13.19 21.73 16.78
C SER A 13 12.63 20.40 16.32
N ARG A 14 13.37 19.32 16.58
CA ARG A 14 13.03 17.97 16.16
C ARG A 14 12.77 17.11 17.39
N GLN A 15 11.72 16.31 17.35
CA GLN A 15 11.38 15.42 18.44
C GLN A 15 10.95 14.05 17.91
N GLN A 16 11.16 13.05 18.75
CA GLN A 16 10.50 11.76 18.62
C GLN A 16 9.16 11.85 19.36
N PRO A 17 8.11 11.15 18.91
CA PRO A 17 6.85 11.11 19.63
C PRO A 17 7.07 10.53 21.02
N SER A 18 6.27 10.94 22.00
CA SER A 18 6.45 10.51 23.40
C SER A 18 6.31 8.99 23.60
N TRP A 19 5.68 8.30 22.65
CA TRP A 19 5.39 6.87 22.69
C TRP A 19 6.37 6.00 21.88
N SER A 20 7.30 6.58 21.11
CA SER A 20 8.33 5.82 20.38
C SER A 20 9.64 6.59 20.28
N VAL A 21 10.76 5.88 20.37
CA VAL A 21 12.09 6.44 20.10
C VAL A 21 12.57 6.12 18.68
N ASP A 22 11.78 5.38 17.89
CA ASP A 22 12.15 4.84 16.58
C ASP A 22 11.22 5.29 15.48
N SER A 23 11.80 5.72 14.35
CA SER A 23 11.12 6.18 13.14
C SER A 23 10.45 5.03 12.37
N SER A 24 9.31 5.30 11.71
CA SER A 24 8.68 4.35 10.78
C SER A 24 9.47 4.27 9.47
N LEU A 25 9.59 3.08 8.88
CA LEU A 25 10.28 2.84 7.62
C LEU A 25 9.66 3.65 6.46
N ALA A 26 8.34 3.53 6.27
CA ALA A 26 7.60 4.28 5.26
C ALA A 26 7.81 5.79 5.39
N GLU A 27 7.70 6.34 6.60
CA GLU A 27 7.76 7.79 6.78
C GLU A 27 9.10 8.40 6.37
N ILE A 28 10.21 7.73 6.63
CA ILE A 28 11.54 8.23 6.26
C ILE A 28 11.89 7.94 4.80
N ALA A 29 11.25 6.93 4.20
CA ALA A 29 11.56 6.41 2.88
C ALA A 29 10.49 6.70 1.82
N SER A 30 9.58 7.64 2.13
CA SER A 30 8.52 8.13 1.24
C SER A 30 8.51 9.66 1.14
N LEU A 31 9.70 10.26 1.10
CA LEU A 31 9.92 11.72 0.96
C LEU A 31 10.75 12.07 -0.29
N GLN A 32 11.31 11.05 -0.94
CA GLN A 32 12.38 11.22 -1.91
C GLN A 32 11.88 11.78 -3.23
N LEU A 33 10.65 11.46 -3.65
CA LEU A 33 10.11 11.96 -4.91
C LEU A 33 9.91 13.48 -4.84
N GLU A 34 9.36 13.97 -3.73
CA GLU A 34 9.03 15.37 -3.46
C GLU A 34 10.29 16.19 -3.28
N PHE A 35 11.23 15.74 -2.44
CA PHE A 35 12.47 16.46 -2.19
C PHE A 35 13.37 16.47 -3.44
N ARG A 36 13.34 15.41 -4.26
CA ARG A 36 14.02 15.38 -5.57
C ARG A 36 13.41 16.37 -6.55
N ASP A 37 12.08 16.42 -6.68
CA ASP A 37 11.45 17.38 -7.58
C ASP A 37 11.66 18.83 -7.11
N LEU A 38 11.59 19.07 -5.79
CA LEU A 38 11.93 20.36 -5.19
C LEU A 38 13.37 20.79 -5.50
N ALA A 39 14.35 19.91 -5.27
CA ALA A 39 15.77 20.19 -5.53
C ALA A 39 15.98 20.72 -6.96
N ARG A 40 15.32 20.08 -7.93
CA ARG A 40 15.39 20.45 -9.35
C ARG A 40 14.69 21.76 -9.66
N LEU A 41 13.56 22.06 -9.02
CA LEU A 41 12.81 23.30 -9.22
C LEU A 41 13.53 24.53 -8.66
N VAL A 42 14.25 24.37 -7.56
CA VAL A 42 14.95 25.48 -6.88
C VAL A 42 16.46 25.49 -7.13
N GLU A 43 16.96 24.60 -8.00
CA GLU A 43 18.38 24.44 -8.33
C GLU A 43 19.27 24.29 -7.08
N ASN A 44 18.81 23.46 -6.12
CA ASN A 44 19.51 23.22 -4.87
C ASN A 44 19.47 21.74 -4.48
N ASP A 45 20.57 21.04 -4.73
CA ASP A 45 20.72 19.59 -4.50
C ASP A 45 20.65 19.18 -3.03
N THR A 46 20.65 20.14 -2.08
CA THR A 46 20.55 19.85 -0.64
C THR A 46 19.32 19.01 -0.32
N TYR A 47 18.17 19.32 -0.94
CA TYR A 47 16.91 18.62 -0.67
C TYR A 47 16.98 17.16 -1.09
N GLU A 48 17.38 16.90 -2.34
CA GLU A 48 17.56 15.55 -2.86
C GLU A 48 18.64 14.80 -2.07
N THR A 49 19.82 15.39 -1.91
CA THR A 49 20.95 14.77 -1.22
C THR A 49 20.58 14.31 0.19
N LEU A 50 19.88 15.13 0.95
CA LEU A 50 19.49 14.77 2.32
C LEU A 50 18.41 13.68 2.35
N SER A 51 17.40 13.77 1.49
CA SER A 51 16.34 12.74 1.42
C SER A 51 16.84 11.40 0.89
N PHE A 52 17.76 11.41 -0.08
CA PHE A 52 18.21 10.22 -0.78
C PHE A 52 19.23 9.41 0.03
N ARG A 53 20.00 10.08 0.89
CA ARG A 53 20.86 9.42 1.89
C ARG A 53 20.11 8.41 2.76
N VAL A 54 18.80 8.62 2.99
CA VAL A 54 17.95 7.64 3.70
C VAL A 54 17.87 6.34 2.90
N SER A 55 17.56 6.44 1.61
CA SER A 55 17.44 5.30 0.72
C SER A 55 18.78 4.58 0.55
N GLU A 56 19.89 5.30 0.43
CA GLU A 56 21.24 4.72 0.41
C GLU A 56 21.55 3.96 1.72
N HIS A 57 21.19 4.55 2.86
CA HIS A 57 21.40 3.91 4.16
C HIS A 57 20.58 2.63 4.31
N ILE A 58 19.32 2.62 3.86
CA ILE A 58 18.44 1.44 3.86
C ILE A 58 18.95 0.38 2.88
N HIS A 59 19.40 0.79 1.69
CA HIS A 59 20.01 -0.08 0.68
C HIS A 59 21.12 -0.94 1.30
N ASP A 60 21.95 -0.31 2.15
CA ASP A 60 23.08 -0.94 2.81
C ASP A 60 22.74 -1.83 4.01
N GLN A 61 21.49 -1.84 4.49
CA GLN A 61 21.10 -2.63 5.65
C GLN A 61 21.06 -4.13 5.36
N PRO A 62 21.43 -5.00 6.34
CA PRO A 62 21.40 -6.45 6.16
C PRO A 62 20.03 -7.01 5.76
N CYS A 63 18.94 -6.54 6.37
CA CYS A 63 17.57 -6.97 6.03
C CYS A 63 17.26 -6.74 4.54
N ASN A 64 17.69 -5.60 4.01
CA ASN A 64 17.48 -5.22 2.61
C ASN A 64 18.39 -6.04 1.68
N LYS A 65 19.69 -6.15 1.98
CA LYS A 65 20.65 -6.91 1.15
C LYS A 65 20.33 -8.39 1.08
N GLN A 66 19.87 -8.98 2.18
CA GLN A 66 19.62 -10.41 2.26
C GLN A 66 18.22 -10.80 1.76
N PHE A 67 17.19 -10.02 2.10
CA PHE A 67 15.80 -10.38 1.83
C PHE A 67 15.00 -9.28 1.14
N GLY A 68 15.43 -8.03 1.13
CA GLY A 68 14.65 -6.92 0.57
C GLY A 68 13.42 -6.54 1.41
N LEU A 69 13.21 -7.17 2.57
CA LEU A 69 12.16 -6.82 3.53
C LEU A 69 12.80 -6.41 4.84
N CYS A 70 12.43 -5.25 5.35
CA CYS A 70 12.95 -4.71 6.60
C CYS A 70 11.82 -4.49 7.62
N PRO A 71 12.11 -4.55 8.93
CA PRO A 71 11.15 -4.22 9.98
C PRO A 71 10.57 -2.80 9.84
N MET A 72 9.35 -2.60 10.32
CA MET A 72 8.66 -1.31 10.26
C MET A 72 9.35 -0.15 11.00
N PHE A 73 10.24 -0.44 11.95
CA PHE A 73 10.85 0.58 12.82
C PHE A 73 12.38 0.59 12.71
N ILE A 74 12.93 1.80 12.64
CA ILE A 74 14.36 2.08 12.53
C ILE A 74 14.76 3.15 13.54
N SER A 75 15.84 2.89 14.27
CA SER A 75 16.34 3.83 15.26
C SER A 75 16.95 5.06 14.56
N PRO A 76 16.51 6.27 14.94
CA PRO A 76 16.99 7.53 14.37
C PRO A 76 18.41 7.86 14.85
N THR A 77 18.90 7.17 15.88
CA THR A 77 20.17 7.50 16.53
C THR A 77 21.33 6.81 15.84
N ASP A 78 21.20 5.51 15.59
CA ASP A 78 22.23 4.63 15.02
C ASP A 78 21.84 4.06 13.64
N GLY A 79 20.62 4.32 13.16
CA GLY A 79 20.16 3.88 11.84
C GLY A 79 19.88 2.38 11.74
N ARG A 80 19.74 1.66 12.86
CA ARG A 80 19.49 0.21 12.84
C ARG A 80 18.01 -0.11 12.93
N PHE A 81 17.58 -1.09 12.16
CA PHE A 81 16.22 -1.64 12.29
C PHE A 81 16.04 -2.32 13.65
N ARG A 82 14.84 -2.18 14.22
CA ARG A 82 14.47 -2.85 15.46
C ARG A 82 14.22 -4.34 15.22
N GLU A 83 14.86 -5.15 16.05
CA GLU A 83 14.69 -6.59 16.07
C GLU A 83 14.35 -7.07 17.49
N PRO A 84 13.42 -8.02 17.64
CA PRO A 84 12.56 -8.55 16.58
C PRO A 84 11.53 -7.51 16.09
N GLY A 85 11.01 -7.71 14.88
CA GLY A 85 10.05 -6.78 14.27
C GLY A 85 9.06 -7.47 13.33
N THR A 86 8.11 -6.68 12.83
CA THR A 86 7.11 -7.13 11.86
C THR A 86 7.54 -6.74 10.46
N LEU A 87 7.45 -7.72 9.55
CA LEU A 87 7.52 -7.54 8.10
C LEU A 87 6.09 -7.46 7.59
N THR A 88 5.75 -6.36 6.93
CA THR A 88 4.41 -6.10 6.38
C THR A 88 4.53 -5.21 5.14
N PHE A 89 3.48 -5.22 4.32
CA PHE A 89 3.24 -4.24 3.27
C PHE A 89 2.12 -3.26 3.67
N GLY A 90 1.63 -3.33 4.90
CA GLY A 90 0.66 -2.41 5.47
C GLY A 90 1.34 -1.19 6.09
N ALA A 91 0.64 -0.58 7.05
CA ALA A 91 1.05 0.68 7.66
C ALA A 91 2.52 0.63 8.14
N ARG A 92 3.24 1.74 7.93
CA ARG A 92 4.65 1.96 8.33
C ARG A 92 5.70 1.30 7.45
N ALA A 93 5.34 0.50 6.45
CA ALA A 93 6.30 -0.11 5.53
C ALA A 93 5.86 -0.05 4.05
N ASP A 94 4.56 -0.04 3.78
CA ASP A 94 3.93 0.14 2.45
C ASP A 94 4.75 0.98 1.45
N SER A 95 4.78 2.29 1.66
CA SER A 95 5.25 3.28 0.68
C SER A 95 6.77 3.28 0.51
N TYR A 96 7.54 2.62 1.38
CA TYR A 96 8.95 2.33 1.10
C TYR A 96 9.09 1.50 -0.17
N TYR A 97 8.31 0.43 -0.29
CA TYR A 97 8.35 -0.46 -1.45
C TYR A 97 7.81 0.22 -2.71
N GLU A 98 6.80 1.08 -2.54
CA GLU A 98 6.27 1.95 -3.59
C GLU A 98 7.36 2.90 -4.13
N TYR A 99 8.09 3.57 -3.23
CA TYR A 99 9.10 4.57 -3.58
C TYR A 99 10.37 3.94 -4.14
N LEU A 100 10.71 2.68 -3.86
CA LEU A 100 11.79 2.00 -4.58
C LEU A 100 11.52 1.99 -6.09
N LEU A 101 10.31 1.56 -6.50
CA LEU A 101 9.91 1.57 -7.91
C LEU A 101 9.78 2.99 -8.43
N LYS A 102 9.02 3.84 -7.74
CA LYS A 102 8.69 5.19 -8.24
C LYS A 102 9.92 6.09 -8.33
N GLN A 103 10.91 5.97 -7.43
CA GLN A 103 12.17 6.71 -7.55
C GLN A 103 13.00 6.23 -8.75
N TRP A 104 13.06 4.92 -8.99
CA TRP A 104 13.74 4.38 -10.18
C TRP A 104 13.11 4.92 -11.47
N LEU A 105 11.78 4.99 -11.52
CA LEU A 105 11.08 5.58 -12.67
C LEU A 105 11.31 7.10 -12.79
N GLN A 106 11.20 7.85 -11.69
CA GLN A 106 11.35 9.31 -11.67
C GLN A 106 12.74 9.78 -12.15
N THR A 107 13.76 8.95 -11.96
CA THR A 107 15.16 9.20 -12.37
C THR A 107 15.45 8.75 -13.80
N GLY A 108 14.43 8.37 -14.56
CA GLY A 108 14.61 7.85 -15.92
C GLY A 108 15.32 6.49 -15.93
N LYS A 109 15.15 5.70 -14.87
CA LYS A 109 15.73 4.36 -14.70
C LYS A 109 17.26 4.32 -14.60
N THR A 110 17.87 5.37 -14.05
CA THR A 110 19.34 5.52 -13.99
C THR A 110 19.98 4.99 -12.71
N ILE A 111 19.19 4.73 -11.66
CA ILE A 111 19.67 4.23 -10.37
C ILE A 111 19.31 2.75 -10.21
N ASP A 112 20.15 1.86 -10.75
CA ASP A 112 19.89 0.41 -10.85
C ASP A 112 19.61 -0.30 -9.51
N TRP A 113 20.20 0.17 -8.41
CA TRP A 113 20.03 -0.53 -7.14
C TRP A 113 18.62 -0.38 -6.56
N LEU A 114 17.89 0.71 -6.88
CA LEU A 114 16.49 0.87 -6.50
C LEU A 114 15.62 -0.21 -7.13
N GLU A 115 15.86 -0.48 -8.41
CA GLU A 115 15.20 -1.53 -9.19
C GLU A 115 15.47 -2.92 -8.61
N LYS A 116 16.74 -3.20 -8.28
CA LYS A 116 17.18 -4.47 -7.70
C LYS A 116 16.59 -4.69 -6.30
N ASP A 117 16.52 -3.65 -5.49
CA ASP A 117 15.93 -3.72 -4.15
C ASP A 117 14.42 -3.92 -4.22
N TYR A 118 13.73 -3.23 -5.14
CA TYR A 118 12.32 -3.45 -5.40
C TYR A 118 12.04 -4.91 -5.81
N ARG A 119 12.80 -5.46 -6.78
CA ARG A 119 12.66 -6.86 -7.19
C ARG A 119 12.87 -7.82 -6.03
N ARG A 120 13.93 -7.64 -5.26
CA ARG A 120 14.23 -8.50 -4.10
C ARG A 120 13.11 -8.44 -3.07
N ALA A 121 12.53 -7.26 -2.84
CA ALA A 121 11.38 -7.10 -1.96
C ALA A 121 10.14 -7.84 -2.49
N MET A 122 9.83 -7.74 -3.78
CA MET A 122 8.71 -8.47 -4.40
C MET A 122 8.91 -9.99 -4.35
N ASP A 123 10.12 -10.48 -4.63
CA ASP A 123 10.45 -11.90 -4.51
C ASP A 123 10.24 -12.40 -3.08
N SER A 124 10.69 -11.65 -2.07
CA SER A 124 10.47 -12.02 -0.68
C SER A 124 9.02 -11.89 -0.23
N MET A 125 8.28 -10.90 -0.72
CA MET A 125 6.84 -10.79 -0.49
C MET A 125 6.11 -12.03 -1.02
N GLN A 126 6.42 -12.44 -2.25
CA GLN A 126 5.85 -13.64 -2.86
C GLN A 126 6.19 -14.91 -2.08
N ASN A 127 7.43 -15.03 -1.59
CA ASN A 127 7.88 -16.23 -0.88
C ASN A 127 7.39 -16.31 0.57
N LYS A 128 7.23 -15.16 1.25
CA LYS A 128 7.00 -15.12 2.70
C LYS A 128 5.59 -14.68 3.08
N LEU A 129 5.01 -13.75 2.33
CA LEU A 129 3.79 -13.02 2.73
C LEU A 129 2.58 -13.34 1.85
N TRP A 130 2.79 -13.78 0.61
CA TRP A 130 1.72 -14.17 -0.32
C TRP A 130 1.10 -15.52 0.03
N LYS A 131 -0.21 -15.55 0.31
CA LYS A 131 -0.96 -16.77 0.65
C LYS A 131 -2.32 -16.79 -0.04
N GLY A 132 -2.77 -18.01 -0.36
CA GLY A 132 -4.16 -18.28 -0.78
C GLY A 132 -5.06 -18.55 0.41
N THR A 133 -6.34 -18.20 0.29
CA THR A 133 -7.37 -18.46 1.31
C THR A 133 -7.85 -19.91 1.28
N VAL A 134 -8.67 -20.32 2.26
CA VAL A 134 -9.13 -21.73 2.40
C VAL A 134 -9.78 -22.31 1.15
N SER A 135 -10.50 -21.49 0.38
CA SER A 135 -11.17 -21.94 -0.85
C SER A 135 -10.25 -21.94 -2.07
N GLY A 136 -9.09 -21.30 -1.99
CA GLY A 136 -8.19 -21.05 -3.11
C GLY A 136 -8.67 -19.96 -4.09
N LYS A 137 -9.74 -19.23 -3.77
CA LYS A 137 -10.31 -18.19 -4.64
C LYS A 137 -9.66 -16.82 -4.48
N LEU A 138 -9.17 -16.50 -3.29
CA LEU A 138 -8.54 -15.21 -2.99
C LEU A 138 -7.07 -15.42 -2.61
N TYR A 139 -6.25 -14.43 -2.95
CA TYR A 139 -4.85 -14.37 -2.55
C TYR A 139 -4.52 -13.01 -1.96
N PHE A 140 -3.79 -13.01 -0.86
CA PHE A 140 -3.53 -11.81 -0.07
C PHE A 140 -2.07 -11.76 0.40
N VAL A 141 -1.65 -10.58 0.84
CA VAL A 141 -0.34 -10.36 1.45
C VAL A 141 -0.54 -10.18 2.95
N GLY A 142 -0.09 -11.17 3.72
CA GLY A 142 -0.15 -11.14 5.18
C GLY A 142 1.04 -10.45 5.82
N GLU A 143 1.18 -10.62 7.13
CA GLU A 143 2.30 -10.10 7.92
C GLU A 143 3.12 -11.24 8.51
N GLN A 144 4.39 -10.98 8.76
CA GLN A 144 5.26 -11.89 9.47
C GLN A 144 5.88 -11.18 10.67
N THR A 145 5.73 -11.75 11.87
CA THR A 145 6.38 -11.21 13.09
C THR A 145 7.33 -12.25 13.65
N THR A 146 8.51 -11.80 14.09
CA THR A 146 9.44 -12.63 14.84
C THR A 146 9.15 -12.51 16.33
N GLU A 147 8.94 -13.61 17.04
CA GLU A 147 8.74 -13.59 18.48
C GLU A 147 10.07 -13.40 19.23
N SER A 148 10.07 -12.53 20.25
CA SER A 148 11.28 -12.15 21.01
C SER A 148 11.84 -13.27 21.87
N THR A 149 11.03 -14.26 22.24
CA THR A 149 11.38 -15.28 23.24
C THR A 149 12.08 -16.50 22.65
N ASN A 150 11.81 -16.84 21.39
CA ASN A 150 12.28 -18.07 20.74
C ASN A 150 12.70 -17.88 19.27
N SER A 151 12.67 -16.65 18.75
CA SER A 151 12.89 -16.35 17.32
C SER A 151 11.93 -17.10 16.38
N LEU A 152 10.77 -17.53 16.89
CA LEU A 152 9.74 -18.18 16.07
C LEU A 152 9.16 -17.15 15.10
N ILE A 153 9.13 -17.53 13.84
CA ILE A 153 8.46 -16.77 12.79
C ILE A 153 6.97 -17.11 12.83
N LYS A 154 6.13 -16.10 13.08
CA LYS A 154 4.67 -16.22 13.06
C LYS A 154 4.09 -15.47 11.88
N PHE A 155 3.36 -16.18 11.03
CA PHE A 155 2.53 -15.59 9.99
C PHE A 155 1.20 -15.11 10.57
N SER A 156 0.75 -13.93 10.14
CA SER A 156 -0.54 -13.34 10.49
C SER A 156 -1.35 -13.13 9.22
N PRO A 157 -2.56 -13.71 9.11
CA PRO A 157 -3.42 -13.53 7.94
C PRO A 157 -4.21 -12.20 8.00
N LYS A 158 -3.56 -11.15 8.51
CA LYS A 158 -4.06 -9.77 8.57
C LYS A 158 -3.56 -9.03 7.33
N MET A 159 -4.43 -8.24 6.70
CA MET A 159 -4.05 -7.32 5.64
C MET A 159 -4.76 -5.98 5.87
N ASP A 160 -4.00 -4.91 5.92
CA ASP A 160 -4.55 -3.55 5.95
C ASP A 160 -5.12 -3.21 4.56
N HIS A 161 -6.14 -2.37 4.49
CA HIS A 161 -6.62 -1.82 3.20
C HIS A 161 -5.50 -1.13 2.43
N LEU A 162 -4.56 -0.51 3.16
CA LEU A 162 -3.37 0.12 2.62
C LEU A 162 -2.66 -0.79 1.61
N VAL A 163 -2.51 -2.09 1.91
CA VAL A 163 -1.79 -3.07 1.08
C VAL A 163 -2.34 -3.18 -0.35
N CYS A 164 -3.58 -2.73 -0.60
CA CYS A 164 -4.14 -2.67 -1.95
C CYS A 164 -3.31 -1.83 -2.93
N PHE A 165 -2.53 -0.85 -2.46
CA PHE A 165 -1.61 -0.04 -3.29
C PHE A 165 -0.65 -0.92 -4.12
N LEU A 166 -0.28 -2.08 -3.56
CA LEU A 166 0.71 -2.97 -4.12
C LEU A 166 0.26 -3.53 -5.48
N ALA A 167 -1.04 -3.74 -5.68
CA ALA A 167 -1.56 -4.20 -6.96
C ALA A 167 -1.30 -3.16 -8.08
N GLY A 168 -1.52 -1.88 -7.80
CA GLY A 168 -1.20 -0.80 -8.74
C GLY A 168 0.31 -0.69 -9.01
N THR A 169 1.11 -0.75 -7.94
CA THR A 169 2.58 -0.70 -8.01
C THR A 169 3.17 -1.86 -8.82
N LEU A 170 2.69 -3.09 -8.60
CA LEU A 170 3.13 -4.28 -9.35
C LEU A 170 2.76 -4.15 -10.84
N ALA A 171 1.54 -3.70 -11.14
CA ALA A 171 1.11 -3.47 -12.52
C ALA A 171 2.02 -2.42 -13.19
N LEU A 172 2.23 -1.26 -12.56
CA LEU A 172 3.13 -0.21 -13.05
C LEU A 172 4.55 -0.75 -13.30
N GLY A 173 5.08 -1.54 -12.37
CA GLY A 173 6.38 -2.19 -12.53
C GLY A 173 6.46 -3.05 -13.79
N THR A 174 5.41 -3.82 -14.10
CA THR A 174 5.39 -4.72 -15.29
C THR A 174 5.44 -3.94 -16.59
N GLN A 175 4.74 -2.80 -16.68
CA GLN A 175 4.82 -1.90 -17.84
C GLN A 175 6.26 -1.40 -18.08
N HIS A 176 7.10 -1.39 -17.04
CA HIS A 176 8.47 -0.91 -17.09
C HIS A 176 9.55 -2.01 -17.09
N GLY A 177 9.18 -3.28 -17.27
CA GLY A 177 10.12 -4.40 -17.44
C GLY A 177 10.27 -5.32 -16.23
N MET A 178 9.41 -5.20 -15.22
CA MET A 178 9.31 -6.19 -14.15
C MET A 178 8.71 -7.51 -14.66
N PRO A 179 8.95 -8.65 -13.98
CA PRO A 179 8.48 -9.96 -14.42
C PRO A 179 6.97 -10.02 -14.61
N SER A 180 6.49 -10.79 -15.59
CA SER A 180 5.05 -10.92 -15.89
C SER A 180 4.24 -11.48 -14.71
N ILE A 181 4.85 -12.30 -13.85
CA ILE A 181 4.23 -12.82 -12.62
C ILE A 181 3.77 -11.69 -11.69
N HIS A 182 4.42 -10.51 -11.70
CA HIS A 182 3.95 -9.36 -10.92
C HIS A 182 2.56 -8.90 -11.37
N LEU A 183 2.25 -8.93 -12.67
CA LEU A 183 0.93 -8.56 -13.18
C LEU A 183 -0.13 -9.59 -12.79
N GLU A 184 0.21 -10.88 -12.75
CA GLU A 184 -0.68 -11.93 -12.26
C GLU A 184 -0.98 -11.76 -10.77
N ILE A 185 0.04 -11.50 -9.95
CA ILE A 185 -0.12 -11.17 -8.53
C ILE A 185 -0.97 -9.91 -8.37
N ALA A 186 -0.73 -8.86 -9.16
CA ALA A 186 -1.51 -7.63 -9.13
C ALA A 186 -3.01 -7.87 -9.38
N LYS A 187 -3.33 -8.68 -10.40
CA LYS A 187 -4.72 -9.05 -10.72
C LYS A 187 -5.39 -9.81 -9.58
N ASN A 188 -4.71 -10.83 -9.03
CA ASN A 188 -5.23 -11.64 -7.92
C ASN A 188 -5.41 -10.81 -6.63
N LEU A 189 -4.42 -9.97 -6.30
CA LEU A 189 -4.50 -9.10 -5.13
C LEU A 189 -5.62 -8.07 -5.30
N SER A 190 -5.81 -7.53 -6.51
CA SER A 190 -6.90 -6.60 -6.79
C SER A 190 -8.29 -7.23 -6.69
N GLN A 191 -8.44 -8.52 -7.00
CA GLN A 191 -9.68 -9.26 -6.74
C GLN A 191 -9.95 -9.37 -5.24
N THR A 192 -8.92 -9.68 -4.44
CA THR A 192 -9.02 -9.67 -2.98
C THR A 192 -9.37 -8.30 -2.43
N CYS A 193 -8.79 -7.23 -2.96
CA CYS A 193 -9.14 -5.85 -2.59
C CYS A 193 -10.58 -5.52 -2.92
N GLN A 194 -11.12 -5.97 -4.06
CA GLN A 194 -12.56 -5.87 -4.32
C GLN A 194 -13.36 -6.67 -3.28
N ALA A 195 -12.93 -7.88 -2.92
CA ALA A 195 -13.68 -8.73 -2.00
C ALA A 195 -13.83 -8.10 -0.61
N MET A 196 -12.91 -7.21 -0.22
CA MET A 196 -13.03 -6.40 1.00
C MET A 196 -14.25 -5.45 0.96
N TYR A 197 -14.69 -5.04 -0.23
CA TYR A 197 -15.86 -4.18 -0.46
C TYR A 197 -17.17 -4.99 -0.51
N GLU A 198 -17.12 -6.34 -0.54
CA GLU A 198 -18.30 -7.21 -0.51
C GLU A 198 -18.89 -7.33 0.91
N ASN A 199 -19.33 -6.20 1.44
CA ASN A 199 -19.95 -6.06 2.74
C ASN A 199 -21.26 -5.24 2.60
N PRO A 200 -22.11 -5.19 3.63
CA PRO A 200 -23.42 -4.53 3.57
C PRO A 200 -23.40 -3.11 2.98
N THR A 201 -22.36 -2.31 3.27
CA THR A 201 -22.27 -0.92 2.77
C THR A 201 -21.59 -0.79 1.42
N GLY A 202 -20.80 -1.78 0.97
CA GLY A 202 -19.97 -1.60 -0.23
C GLY A 202 -18.76 -0.69 -0.04
N LEU A 203 -18.37 -0.36 1.20
CA LEU A 203 -17.21 0.48 1.52
C LEU A 203 -16.03 -0.37 2.03
N GLY A 204 -14.80 -0.01 1.69
CA GLY A 204 -13.61 -0.71 2.19
C GLY A 204 -13.44 -0.58 3.71
N PRO A 205 -13.25 -1.68 4.46
CA PRO A 205 -12.86 -1.65 5.88
C PRO A 205 -11.38 -1.25 6.02
N GLU A 206 -10.95 -0.85 7.21
CA GLU A 206 -9.54 -0.53 7.49
C GLU A 206 -8.64 -1.76 7.42
N ILE A 207 -9.09 -2.90 7.96
CA ILE A 207 -8.32 -4.15 8.01
C ILE A 207 -9.23 -5.34 7.69
N ALA A 208 -8.74 -6.24 6.85
CA ALA A 208 -9.35 -7.54 6.58
C ALA A 208 -8.48 -8.67 7.15
N TRP A 209 -9.14 -9.77 7.49
CA TRP A 209 -8.51 -11.00 7.95
C TRP A 209 -8.93 -12.17 7.07
N PHE A 210 -8.02 -13.12 6.88
CA PHE A 210 -8.22 -14.22 5.96
C PHE A 210 -8.13 -15.56 6.67
N ASN A 211 -9.00 -16.48 6.28
CA ASN A 211 -8.87 -17.87 6.71
C ASN A 211 -7.92 -18.59 5.74
N ILE A 212 -6.93 -19.28 6.29
CA ILE A 212 -5.92 -20.05 5.54
C ILE A 212 -5.93 -21.52 5.98
N VAL A 213 -5.44 -22.41 5.11
CA VAL A 213 -5.21 -23.80 5.49
C VAL A 213 -3.88 -23.86 6.24
N GLU A 214 -3.91 -24.09 7.56
CA GLU A 214 -2.69 -24.14 8.39
C GLU A 214 -1.85 -25.40 8.15
N ASN A 215 -2.47 -26.54 7.78
CA ASN A 215 -1.79 -27.80 7.44
C ASN A 215 -2.61 -28.62 6.43
N GLU A 216 -1.98 -29.15 5.37
CA GLU A 216 -2.64 -30.02 4.38
C GLU A 216 -3.20 -31.32 4.99
N GLU A 217 -2.75 -31.74 6.18
CA GLU A 217 -3.28 -32.92 6.89
C GLU A 217 -4.73 -32.71 7.38
N ASN A 218 -5.17 -31.48 7.59
CA ASN A 218 -6.55 -31.17 7.98
C ASN A 218 -7.52 -31.19 6.79
N LYS A 219 -7.07 -31.46 5.55
CA LYS A 219 -7.99 -31.76 4.43
C LYS A 219 -8.61 -33.16 4.52
N LYS A 220 -8.15 -34.05 5.43
CA LYS A 220 -8.51 -35.48 5.44
C LYS A 220 -9.48 -35.94 6.55
N THR A 221 -10.06 -35.05 7.35
CA THR A 221 -10.88 -35.46 8.51
C THR A 221 -12.35 -35.08 8.48
N THR A 222 -12.91 -34.70 7.32
CA THR A 222 -14.36 -34.48 7.17
C THR A 222 -14.93 -35.22 5.97
N ASP A 223 -14.68 -36.54 5.92
CA ASP A 223 -15.40 -37.45 5.03
C ASP A 223 -16.83 -37.80 5.53
N ASN A 224 -17.32 -37.16 6.60
CA ASN A 224 -18.71 -37.27 7.04
C ASN A 224 -19.17 -35.93 7.62
N GLU A 225 -20.28 -35.40 7.07
CA GLU A 225 -20.86 -34.05 7.20
C GLU A 225 -20.30 -33.00 6.25
N GLU A 226 -21.18 -32.36 5.47
CA GLU A 226 -20.93 -31.14 4.68
C GLU A 226 -20.48 -29.98 5.59
N SER A 227 -19.26 -30.06 6.10
CA SER A 227 -18.64 -28.96 6.82
C SER A 227 -18.32 -27.85 5.81
N LYS A 228 -19.26 -26.90 5.66
CA LYS A 228 -19.07 -25.72 4.83
C LYS A 228 -17.79 -25.00 5.30
N LEU A 229 -16.81 -24.89 4.40
CA LEU A 229 -15.57 -24.14 4.67
C LEU A 229 -15.89 -22.75 5.23
N PRO A 230 -15.08 -22.22 6.17
CA PRO A 230 -15.25 -20.86 6.63
C PRO A 230 -15.11 -19.88 5.46
N PRO A 231 -15.69 -18.67 5.55
CA PRO A 231 -15.53 -17.66 4.51
C PRO A 231 -14.05 -17.32 4.33
N ASP A 232 -13.63 -17.00 3.10
CA ASP A 232 -12.23 -16.66 2.81
C ASP A 232 -11.75 -15.41 3.56
N LEU A 233 -12.64 -14.43 3.72
CA LEU A 233 -12.40 -13.13 4.31
C LEU A 233 -13.38 -12.88 5.46
N TYR A 234 -12.90 -12.22 6.52
CA TYR A 234 -13.73 -11.66 7.58
C TYR A 234 -13.17 -10.33 8.10
N ILE A 235 -14.05 -9.52 8.66
CA ILE A 235 -13.72 -8.19 9.20
C ILE A 235 -14.04 -8.19 10.70
N LYS A 236 -13.03 -7.92 11.54
CA LYS A 236 -13.20 -7.79 12.99
C LYS A 236 -13.92 -6.48 13.32
N SER A 237 -14.63 -6.44 14.45
CA SER A 237 -15.47 -5.28 14.80
C SER A 237 -14.71 -3.97 14.94
N MET A 238 -13.48 -3.99 15.46
CA MET A 238 -12.63 -2.80 15.62
C MET A 238 -12.02 -2.31 14.30
N ASP A 239 -11.95 -3.20 13.32
CA ASP A 239 -11.32 -2.98 12.02
C ASP A 239 -12.33 -2.57 10.94
N ALA A 240 -13.63 -2.55 11.31
CA ALA A 240 -14.73 -2.36 10.37
C ALA A 240 -14.99 -0.90 9.99
N HIS A 241 -14.19 0.05 10.46
CA HIS A 241 -14.37 1.45 10.08
C HIS A 241 -13.84 1.67 8.65
N SER A 242 -14.43 2.62 7.93
CA SER A 242 -13.95 3.07 6.62
C SER A 242 -13.57 4.54 6.71
N LEU A 243 -12.33 4.86 6.34
CA LEU A 243 -11.86 6.24 6.24
C LEU A 243 -11.96 6.78 4.80
N LEU A 244 -12.63 6.04 3.91
CA LEU A 244 -12.74 6.36 2.48
C LEU A 244 -11.37 6.37 1.77
N ARG A 245 -10.48 5.47 2.18
CA ARG A 245 -9.09 5.37 1.70
C ARG A 245 -8.99 5.00 0.21
N PRO A 246 -7.92 5.41 -0.48
CA PRO A 246 -7.83 5.35 -1.94
C PRO A 246 -7.23 4.08 -2.52
N GLU A 247 -6.58 3.22 -1.75
CA GLU A 247 -5.57 2.30 -2.30
C GLU A 247 -6.15 1.24 -3.25
N ALA A 248 -7.41 0.83 -3.05
CA ALA A 248 -8.12 -0.01 -4.01
C ALA A 248 -8.42 0.74 -5.33
N PHE A 249 -8.81 2.01 -5.26
CA PHE A 249 -9.08 2.84 -6.43
C PHE A 249 -7.81 3.14 -7.21
N GLU A 250 -6.70 3.39 -6.52
CA GLU A 250 -5.37 3.50 -7.13
C GLU A 250 -5.03 2.23 -7.92
N ALA A 251 -5.17 1.06 -7.28
CA ALA A 251 -4.89 -0.21 -7.94
C ALA A 251 -5.74 -0.43 -9.19
N TRP A 252 -7.05 -0.17 -9.10
CA TRP A 252 -7.98 -0.30 -10.22
C TRP A 252 -7.67 0.68 -11.34
N PHE A 253 -7.24 1.91 -11.02
CA PHE A 253 -6.76 2.88 -12.01
C PHE A 253 -5.56 2.34 -12.81
N TYR A 254 -4.48 1.92 -12.14
CA TYR A 254 -3.29 1.40 -12.82
C TYR A 254 -3.60 0.12 -13.60
N LEU A 255 -4.36 -0.81 -13.02
CA LEU A 255 -4.72 -2.05 -13.69
C LEU A 255 -5.59 -1.81 -14.92
N HIS A 256 -6.58 -0.90 -14.84
CA HIS A 256 -7.37 -0.54 -16.01
C HIS A 256 -6.51 0.10 -17.11
N ARG A 257 -5.64 1.04 -16.75
CA ARG A 257 -4.72 1.71 -17.67
C ARG A 257 -3.83 0.71 -18.41
N ILE A 258 -3.31 -0.29 -17.71
CA ILE A 258 -2.30 -1.22 -18.23
C ILE A 258 -2.93 -2.39 -18.97
N THR A 259 -4.10 -2.87 -18.53
CA THR A 259 -4.73 -4.08 -19.09
C THR A 259 -5.89 -3.78 -20.04
N GLY A 260 -6.52 -2.61 -19.93
CA GLY A 260 -7.74 -2.26 -20.63
C GLY A 260 -9.02 -2.94 -20.10
N ASP A 261 -8.92 -3.78 -19.06
CA ASP A 261 -10.07 -4.54 -18.56
C ASP A 261 -11.08 -3.61 -17.85
N SER A 262 -12.32 -3.60 -18.34
CA SER A 262 -13.38 -2.74 -17.81
C SER A 262 -13.90 -3.17 -16.44
N ILE A 263 -13.56 -4.36 -15.94
CA ILE A 263 -14.00 -4.81 -14.62
C ILE A 263 -13.58 -3.86 -13.51
N TYR A 264 -12.39 -3.25 -13.63
CA TYR A 264 -11.87 -2.28 -12.67
C TYR A 264 -12.72 -1.00 -12.62
N LYS A 265 -13.28 -0.56 -13.76
CA LYS A 265 -14.24 0.55 -13.83
C LYS A 265 -15.55 0.19 -13.11
N GLU A 266 -16.05 -1.04 -13.30
CA GLU A 266 -17.25 -1.51 -12.61
C GLU A 266 -17.08 -1.53 -11.09
N TRP A 267 -15.94 -2.06 -10.60
CA TRP A 267 -15.61 -2.06 -9.17
C TRP A 267 -15.51 -0.64 -8.61
N GLY A 268 -14.79 0.25 -9.28
CA GLY A 268 -14.70 1.67 -8.92
C GLY A 268 -16.07 2.35 -8.87
N TRP A 269 -16.97 2.04 -9.81
CA TRP A 269 -18.29 2.67 -9.89
C TRP A 269 -19.20 2.18 -8.78
N ASN A 270 -19.13 0.89 -8.45
CA ASN A 270 -19.87 0.32 -7.33
C ASN A 270 -19.40 0.91 -5.99
N ALA A 271 -18.10 1.08 -5.79
CA ALA A 271 -17.56 1.73 -4.60
C ALA A 271 -17.95 3.22 -4.53
N PHE A 272 -17.92 3.95 -5.65
CA PHE A 272 -18.37 5.35 -5.68
C PHE A 272 -19.86 5.50 -5.33
N LYS A 273 -20.72 4.63 -5.85
CA LYS A 273 -22.15 4.60 -5.45
C LYS A 273 -22.33 4.33 -3.95
N ALA A 274 -21.52 3.43 -3.37
CA ALA A 274 -21.53 3.18 -1.94
C ALA A 274 -21.10 4.42 -1.13
N ILE A 275 -20.07 5.15 -1.58
CA ILE A 275 -19.64 6.42 -0.99
C ILE A 275 -20.79 7.45 -1.03
N GLU A 276 -21.43 7.63 -2.20
CA GLU A 276 -22.58 8.54 -2.34
C GLU A 276 -23.73 8.16 -1.40
N GLN A 277 -23.98 6.86 -1.22
CA GLN A 277 -25.11 6.37 -0.44
C GLN A 277 -24.86 6.43 1.08
N TYR A 278 -23.64 6.11 1.53
CA TYR A 278 -23.37 5.83 2.95
C TYR A 278 -22.39 6.81 3.59
N ALA A 279 -21.62 7.58 2.83
CA ALA A 279 -20.64 8.51 3.38
C ALA A 279 -21.01 9.98 3.17
N LYS A 280 -21.96 10.30 2.29
CA LYS A 280 -22.37 11.67 1.96
C LYS A 280 -23.12 12.34 3.11
N VAL A 281 -22.76 13.59 3.39
CA VAL A 281 -23.45 14.45 4.38
C VAL A 281 -24.37 15.42 3.64
N GLU A 282 -25.64 15.52 4.06
CA GLU A 282 -26.67 16.31 3.38
C GLU A 282 -26.29 17.80 3.26
N SER A 283 -25.66 18.38 4.29
CA SER A 283 -25.21 19.78 4.28
C SER A 283 -23.98 20.05 3.42
N GLY A 284 -23.36 19.00 2.85
CA GLY A 284 -22.14 19.07 2.07
C GLY A 284 -20.98 18.33 2.73
N GLY A 285 -20.13 17.74 1.89
CA GLY A 285 -19.00 16.91 2.30
C GLY A 285 -19.34 15.42 2.44
N TYR A 286 -18.33 14.67 2.84
CA TYR A 286 -18.39 13.24 3.11
C TYR A 286 -17.74 12.96 4.46
N SER A 287 -18.09 11.85 5.09
CA SER A 287 -17.49 11.46 6.36
C SER A 287 -17.05 10.01 6.32
N SER A 288 -15.96 9.73 7.01
CA SER A 288 -15.59 8.39 7.45
C SER A 288 -16.78 7.69 8.14
N VAL A 289 -16.90 6.38 7.93
CA VAL A 289 -17.99 5.53 8.44
C VAL A 289 -17.46 4.62 9.54
N GLN A 290 -18.17 4.51 10.67
CA GLN A 290 -17.72 3.77 11.84
C GLN A 290 -17.74 2.24 11.64
N ASN A 291 -18.66 1.71 10.84
CA ASN A 291 -18.80 0.27 10.64
C ASN A 291 -19.43 -0.07 9.27
N VAL A 292 -18.62 -0.62 8.35
CA VAL A 292 -19.06 -1.03 7.01
C VAL A 292 -19.99 -2.25 7.00
N LYS A 293 -20.13 -2.94 8.15
CA LYS A 293 -20.95 -4.15 8.29
C LYS A 293 -22.38 -3.87 8.74
N ARG A 294 -22.77 -2.61 8.93
CA ARG A 294 -24.08 -2.24 9.52
C ARG A 294 -24.74 -1.13 8.73
N ILE A 295 -26.04 -1.29 8.51
CA ILE A 295 -26.95 -0.28 7.98
C ILE A 295 -28.10 -0.16 8.99
N PRO A 296 -28.50 1.06 9.41
CA PRO A 296 -27.95 2.36 9.01
C PRO A 296 -26.51 2.57 9.50
N VAL A 297 -25.77 3.42 8.80
CA VAL A 297 -24.38 3.76 9.11
C VAL A 297 -24.29 4.86 10.17
N HIS A 298 -23.17 4.90 10.89
CA HIS A 298 -22.81 6.00 11.78
C HIS A 298 -21.57 6.71 11.23
N LEU A 299 -21.67 8.02 11.04
CA LEU A 299 -20.59 8.87 10.54
C LEU A 299 -19.66 9.28 11.69
N LYS A 300 -18.35 9.36 11.42
CA LYS A 300 -17.33 9.76 12.39
C LYS A 300 -17.09 11.28 12.45
N ASP A 301 -17.80 12.07 11.65
CA ASP A 301 -17.63 13.53 11.52
C ASP A 301 -16.20 13.92 11.12
N MET A 302 -15.67 13.25 10.09
CA MET A 302 -14.29 13.43 9.64
C MET A 302 -14.16 13.14 8.15
N MET A 303 -13.72 14.15 7.38
CA MET A 303 -13.35 14.04 5.98
C MET A 303 -11.84 14.16 5.86
N GLU A 304 -11.18 13.03 5.61
CA GLU A 304 -9.73 13.01 5.44
C GLU A 304 -9.34 13.73 4.15
N SER A 305 -8.18 14.42 4.15
CA SER A 305 -7.71 15.17 2.98
C SER A 305 -7.57 14.29 1.74
N PHE A 306 -7.09 13.06 1.92
CA PHE A 306 -6.90 12.07 0.85
C PHE A 306 -8.21 11.66 0.18
N PHE A 307 -9.38 11.87 0.79
CA PHE A 307 -10.63 11.59 0.09
C PHE A 307 -10.75 12.45 -1.18
N LEU A 308 -10.42 13.74 -1.07
CA LEU A 308 -10.38 14.66 -2.21
C LEU A 308 -9.06 14.55 -2.99
N GLY A 309 -7.94 14.43 -2.26
CA GLY A 309 -6.60 14.34 -2.83
C GLY A 309 -6.41 13.10 -3.70
N GLU A 310 -6.99 11.97 -3.31
CA GLU A 310 -6.66 10.67 -3.88
C GLU A 310 -7.89 9.90 -4.32
N SER A 311 -8.83 9.62 -3.42
CA SER A 311 -9.95 8.72 -3.71
C SER A 311 -10.79 9.21 -4.89
N LEU A 312 -11.20 10.49 -4.86
CA LEU A 312 -11.91 11.10 -5.98
C LEU A 312 -11.02 11.30 -7.21
N LYS A 313 -9.71 11.56 -7.03
CA LYS A 313 -8.78 11.73 -8.15
C LYS A 313 -8.61 10.43 -8.94
N TYR A 314 -8.33 9.32 -8.27
CA TYR A 314 -8.19 8.02 -8.93
C TYR A 314 -9.50 7.52 -9.51
N LEU A 315 -10.64 7.72 -8.84
CA LEU A 315 -11.95 7.42 -9.42
C LEU A 315 -12.21 8.26 -10.69
N TYR A 316 -11.95 9.57 -10.64
CA TYR A 316 -12.06 10.43 -11.82
C TYR A 316 -11.14 9.95 -12.97
N LEU A 317 -9.87 9.70 -12.66
CA LEU A 317 -8.89 9.23 -13.64
C LEU A 317 -9.22 7.84 -14.17
N LEU A 318 -9.85 6.95 -13.40
CA LEU A 318 -10.32 5.64 -13.82
C LEU A 318 -11.46 5.72 -14.84
N PHE A 319 -12.28 6.78 -14.79
CA PHE A 319 -13.41 6.98 -15.71
C PHE A 319 -13.15 7.90 -16.89
N ALA A 320 -11.98 8.56 -16.98
CA ALA A 320 -11.63 9.38 -18.13
C ALA A 320 -11.78 8.60 -19.46
N ASP A 321 -12.22 9.27 -20.53
CA ASP A 321 -12.61 8.61 -21.78
C ASP A 321 -11.43 7.97 -22.52
N ASP A 322 -10.29 8.67 -22.60
CA ASP A 322 -9.05 8.16 -23.16
C ASP A 322 -8.12 7.69 -22.03
N GLN A 323 -8.11 6.39 -21.75
CA GLN A 323 -7.27 5.79 -20.70
C GLN A 323 -5.88 5.46 -21.23
N GLN A 324 -5.79 4.82 -22.40
CA GLN A 324 -4.53 4.32 -22.93
C GLN A 324 -3.65 5.44 -23.51
N ASN A 325 -4.27 6.48 -24.08
CA ASN A 325 -3.56 7.62 -24.65
C ASN A 325 -3.87 8.93 -23.95
N ASN A 326 -4.36 8.89 -22.70
CA ASN A 326 -4.71 10.09 -21.93
C ASN A 326 -3.59 11.16 -22.08
N PRO A 327 -3.83 12.24 -22.83
CA PRO A 327 -2.76 13.17 -23.15
C PRO A 327 -2.36 14.01 -21.94
N ASP A 328 -3.23 14.10 -20.93
CA ASP A 328 -3.04 14.98 -19.78
C ASP A 328 -2.11 14.33 -18.74
N ILE A 329 -2.35 13.05 -18.41
CA ILE A 329 -1.52 12.29 -17.46
C ILE A 329 -1.10 10.94 -18.04
N PRO A 330 -0.13 10.92 -18.97
CA PRO A 330 0.47 9.68 -19.46
C PRO A 330 1.48 9.11 -18.44
N LEU A 331 1.39 7.80 -18.18
CA LEU A 331 2.13 7.10 -17.11
C LEU A 331 3.65 7.01 -17.35
N ASP A 332 4.12 7.29 -18.56
CA ASP A 332 5.54 7.37 -18.90
C ASP A 332 6.15 8.76 -18.64
N LYS A 333 5.31 9.79 -18.43
CA LYS A 333 5.74 11.17 -18.14
C LYS A 333 5.42 11.64 -16.73
N TRP A 334 4.47 10.99 -16.05
CA TRP A 334 4.05 11.36 -14.70
C TRP A 334 4.12 10.18 -13.76
N ILE A 335 4.67 10.41 -12.57
CA ILE A 335 4.67 9.48 -11.45
C ILE A 335 3.88 10.11 -10.33
N PHE A 336 2.80 9.46 -9.90
CA PHE A 336 2.05 9.87 -8.72
C PHE A 336 2.88 9.60 -7.48
N ASN A 337 3.02 10.57 -6.57
CA ASN A 337 3.55 10.29 -5.24
C ASN A 337 2.54 9.47 -4.40
N THR A 338 2.86 9.14 -3.15
CA THR A 338 2.00 8.29 -2.29
C THR A 338 0.68 8.97 -1.87
N GLU A 339 0.48 10.26 -2.20
CA GLU A 339 -0.76 11.01 -1.95
C GLU A 339 -1.41 11.46 -3.28
N ALA A 340 -1.26 10.64 -4.32
CA ALA A 340 -1.79 10.85 -5.67
C ALA A 340 -1.42 12.20 -6.33
N HIS A 341 -0.34 12.86 -5.95
CA HIS A 341 0.13 14.07 -6.62
C HIS A 341 1.09 13.71 -7.78
N PRO A 342 0.73 14.00 -9.04
CA PRO A 342 1.58 13.67 -10.18
C PRO A 342 2.82 14.57 -10.22
N LEU A 343 4.00 13.95 -10.26
CA LEU A 343 5.29 14.59 -10.44
C LEU A 343 5.87 14.21 -11.80
N PRO A 344 6.55 15.13 -12.51
CA PRO A 344 7.09 14.84 -13.83
C PRO A 344 8.26 13.85 -13.74
N VAL A 345 8.31 12.89 -14.66
CA VAL A 345 9.52 12.14 -14.99
C VAL A 345 10.47 13.11 -15.68
N ARG A 346 11.68 13.28 -15.13
CA ARG A 346 12.71 14.13 -15.73
C ARG A 346 13.89 13.25 -16.07
N THR A 347 14.09 13.01 -17.37
CA THR A 347 15.32 12.38 -17.88
C THR A 347 16.45 13.40 -17.75
N HIS A 348 17.57 12.98 -17.17
CA HIS A 348 18.79 13.78 -17.04
C HIS A 348 19.38 14.19 -18.39
#